data_AF-A0A1D2TQJ1-F1
#
_entry.id   AF-A0A1D2TQJ1-F1
#
_cell.length_a   1.000
_cell.length_b   1.000
_cell.length_c   1.000
_cell.angle_alpha   90.00
_cell.angle_beta   90.00
_cell.angle_gamma   90.00
#
_symmetry.space_group_name_H-M   'P 1'
#
loop_
_entity.id
_entity.type
_entity.pdbx_description
1 polymer ?
#
loop_
_entity_poly.entity_id
_entity_poly.type
_entity_poly.pdbx_seq_one_letter_code
_entity_poly.pdbx_strand_id
1 'polypeptide(L)'
;MEAFLVSTGLVAIAEIGDKTQLLALLLAARFRRPVPIIAGILVATIANHALAAGVGMAAGAFLQGPWMKWVLGLAFIAFGAWALIPDEFGEGDRPKDRAGVFLTTLVAFFFVEMGDKTQVATVALAAKFQQVLVVAAGTTLGMMIANVPAVLIGEAAA
;
A
#
# COMPACT_ATOMS: atom_id res chain seq x y z
N MET A 1 13.76 -0.01 15.07
CA MET A 1 14.31 0.13 13.70
C MET A 1 13.91 -1.04 12.80
N GLU A 2 13.99 -2.29 13.26
CA GLU A 2 13.60 -3.48 12.47
C GLU A 2 12.19 -3.37 11.86
N ALA A 3 11.16 -3.10 12.68
CA ALA A 3 9.78 -3.00 12.21
C ALA A 3 9.61 -2.01 11.04
N PHE A 4 10.23 -0.83 11.17
CA PHE A 4 10.23 0.19 10.13
C PHE A 4 10.86 -0.33 8.84
N LEU A 5 12.12 -0.77 8.90
CA LEU A 5 12.88 -1.23 7.71
C LEU A 5 12.26 -2.44 7.02
N VAL A 6 11.78 -3.43 7.80
CA VAL A 6 11.11 -4.62 7.26
C VAL A 6 9.81 -4.22 6.56
N SER A 7 9.00 -3.36 7.19
CA SER A 7 7.74 -2.90 6.59
C SER A 7 7.96 -2.04 5.35
N THR A 8 8.95 -1.15 5.35
CA THR A 8 9.35 -0.37 4.16
C THR A 8 9.80 -1.26 3.04
N GLY A 9 10.74 -2.18 3.31
CA GLY A 9 11.29 -3.05 2.27
C GLY A 9 10.25 -4.00 1.69
N LEU A 10 9.40 -4.58 2.54
CA LEU A 10 8.35 -5.50 2.08
C LEU A 10 7.36 -4.79 1.16
N VAL A 11 6.80 -3.65 1.59
CA VAL A 11 5.81 -2.92 0.79
C VAL A 11 6.45 -2.35 -0.47
N ALA A 12 7.66 -1.78 -0.38
CA ALA A 12 8.34 -1.26 -1.56
C ALA A 12 8.53 -2.33 -2.66
N ILE A 13 8.80 -3.58 -2.29
CA ILE A 13 8.93 -4.70 -3.24
C ILE A 13 7.57 -5.17 -3.75
N ALA A 14 6.59 -5.30 -2.84
CA ALA A 14 5.24 -5.77 -3.17
C ALA A 14 4.53 -4.86 -4.18
N GLU A 15 4.79 -3.56 -4.10
CA GLU A 15 4.16 -2.53 -4.93
C GLU A 15 4.79 -2.39 -6.33
N ILE A 16 5.90 -3.10 -6.61
CA ILE A 16 6.53 -3.05 -7.94
C ILE A 16 5.67 -3.85 -8.92
N GLY A 17 5.05 -3.16 -9.86
CA GLY A 17 4.20 -3.71 -10.91
C GLY A 17 2.74 -3.89 -10.50
N ASP A 18 2.33 -3.39 -9.33
CA ASP A 18 0.95 -3.53 -8.84
C ASP A 18 -0.02 -2.50 -9.49
N LYS A 19 -1.33 -2.74 -9.37
CA LYS A 19 -2.45 -1.90 -9.79
C LYS A 19 -2.31 -0.46 -9.33
N THR A 20 -1.86 -0.23 -8.11
CA THR A 20 -1.61 1.09 -7.52
C THR A 20 -0.52 1.84 -8.29
N GLN A 21 0.57 1.17 -8.67
CA GLN A 21 1.63 1.74 -9.49
C GLN A 21 1.15 2.07 -10.91
N LEU A 22 0.33 1.18 -11.51
CA LEU A 22 -0.33 1.43 -12.80
C LEU A 22 -1.31 2.61 -12.74
N LEU A 23 -2.07 2.72 -11.64
CA LEU A 23 -2.94 3.86 -11.37
C LEU A 23 -2.14 5.16 -11.26
N ALA A 24 -0.98 5.13 -10.58
CA ALA A 24 -0.08 6.28 -10.47
C ALA A 24 0.40 6.76 -11.84
N LEU A 25 0.83 5.84 -12.70
CA LEU A 25 1.24 6.11 -14.07
C LEU A 25 0.10 6.72 -14.89
N LEU A 26 -1.10 6.13 -14.82
CA LEU A 26 -2.27 6.60 -15.56
C LEU A 26 -2.68 8.02 -15.11
N LEU A 27 -2.72 8.26 -13.80
CA LEU A 27 -3.03 9.58 -13.24
C LEU A 27 -2.00 10.61 -13.68
N ALA A 28 -0.72 10.26 -13.67
CA ALA A 28 0.36 11.15 -14.08
C ALA A 28 0.29 11.49 -15.58
N ALA A 29 0.11 10.48 -16.43
CA ALA A 29 -0.02 10.67 -17.87
C ALA A 29 -1.26 11.49 -18.26
N ARG A 30 -2.37 11.30 -17.53
CA ARG A 30 -3.62 12.02 -17.74
C ARG A 30 -3.57 13.46 -17.25
N PHE A 31 -3.16 13.68 -16.01
CA PHE A 31 -3.30 14.98 -15.35
C PHE A 31 -2.07 15.86 -15.45
N ARG A 32 -0.87 15.29 -15.69
CA ARG A 32 0.41 16.02 -15.80
C ARG A 32 0.65 16.98 -14.63
N ARG A 33 0.27 16.55 -13.42
CA ARG A 33 0.42 17.31 -12.18
C ARG A 33 0.93 16.39 -11.07
N PRO A 34 2.26 16.17 -10.97
CA PRO A 34 2.84 15.16 -10.10
C PRO A 34 2.62 15.48 -8.62
N VAL A 35 2.77 16.75 -8.22
CA VAL A 35 2.68 17.18 -6.82
C VAL A 35 1.33 16.82 -6.18
N PRO A 36 0.16 17.20 -6.73
CA PRO A 36 -1.12 16.81 -6.15
C PRO A 36 -1.38 15.30 -6.21
N ILE A 37 -0.83 14.58 -7.19
CA ILE A 37 -0.93 13.12 -7.26
C ILE A 37 -0.14 12.50 -6.09
N ILE A 38 1.14 12.85 -5.94
CA ILE A 38 2.01 12.36 -4.86
C ILE A 38 1.40 12.66 -3.49
N ALA A 39 0.86 13.87 -3.29
CA ALA A 39 0.18 14.24 -2.05
C ALA A 39 -1.09 13.39 -1.81
N GLY A 40 -1.87 13.13 -2.87
CA GLY A 40 -3.06 12.28 -2.79
C GLY A 40 -2.71 10.83 -2.40
N ILE A 41 -1.67 10.27 -3.02
CA ILE A 41 -1.15 8.93 -2.68
C ILE A 41 -0.71 8.90 -1.22
N LEU A 42 0.10 9.86 -0.78
CA LEU A 42 0.60 9.92 0.59
C LEU A 42 -0.53 9.94 1.62
N VAL A 43 -1.55 10.78 1.42
CA VAL A 43 -2.67 10.88 2.37
C VAL A 43 -3.52 9.61 2.36
N ALA A 44 -3.78 9.04 1.18
CA ALA A 44 -4.53 7.79 1.06
C ALA A 44 -3.82 6.63 1.77
N THR A 45 -2.50 6.51 1.59
CA THR A 45 -1.70 5.39 2.11
C THR A 45 -1.44 5.53 3.61
N ILE A 46 -1.24 6.74 4.14
CA ILE A 46 -1.23 6.98 5.59
C ILE A 46 -2.53 6.48 6.22
N ALA A 47 -3.68 6.84 5.64
CA ALA A 47 -4.98 6.42 6.16
C ALA A 47 -5.14 4.89 6.09
N ASN A 48 -4.87 4.29 4.92
CA ASN A 48 -5.02 2.84 4.74
C ASN A 48 -4.07 2.02 5.61
N HIS A 49 -2.79 2.38 5.65
CA HIS A 49 -1.82 1.63 6.44
C HIS A 49 -1.99 1.86 7.93
N ALA A 50 -2.44 3.03 8.38
CA ALA A 50 -2.80 3.23 9.79
C ALA A 50 -4.00 2.36 10.20
N LEU A 51 -5.03 2.26 9.34
CA LEU A 51 -6.17 1.38 9.57
C LEU A 51 -5.74 -0.09 9.62
N ALA A 52 -4.99 -0.55 8.61
CA ALA A 52 -4.46 -1.91 8.53
C ALA A 52 -3.57 -2.26 9.73
N ALA A 53 -2.67 -1.36 10.10
CA ALA A 53 -1.79 -1.56 11.25
C ALA A 53 -2.59 -1.58 12.57
N GLY A 54 -3.61 -0.74 12.70
CA GLY A 54 -4.52 -0.75 13.85
C GLY A 54 -5.26 -2.09 13.98
N VAL A 55 -5.81 -2.59 12.88
CA VAL A 55 -6.44 -3.92 12.82
C VAL A 55 -5.45 -5.02 13.18
N GLY A 56 -4.23 -4.97 12.63
CA GLY A 56 -3.18 -5.94 12.92
C GLY A 56 -2.75 -5.95 14.38
N MET A 57 -2.58 -4.78 15.00
CA MET A 57 -2.27 -4.68 16.43
C MET A 57 -3.39 -5.31 17.27
N ALA A 58 -4.66 -4.95 16.99
CA ALA A 58 -5.81 -5.49 17.69
C ALA A 58 -5.90 -7.02 17.54
N ALA A 59 -5.74 -7.54 16.31
CA ALA A 59 -5.69 -8.97 16.06
C ALA A 59 -4.56 -9.64 16.84
N GLY A 60 -3.33 -9.11 16.74
CA GLY A 60 -2.16 -9.68 17.40
C GLY A 60 -2.25 -9.70 18.94
N ALA A 61 -3.03 -8.80 19.54
CA ALA A 61 -3.30 -8.84 20.98
C ALA A 61 -4.08 -10.11 21.41
N PHE A 62 -4.91 -10.67 20.52
CA PHE A 62 -5.62 -11.93 20.74
C PHE A 62 -4.79 -13.16 20.34
N LEU A 63 -3.80 -12.98 19.46
CA LEU A 63 -2.97 -14.07 18.96
C LEU A 63 -1.73 -14.31 19.85
N GLN A 64 -1.92 -14.63 21.14
CA GLN A 64 -0.79 -14.88 22.05
C GLN A 64 -0.41 -16.37 22.10
N GLY A 65 0.89 -16.66 22.00
CA GLY A 65 1.46 -17.97 22.29
C GLY A 65 2.27 -18.63 21.16
N PRO A 66 2.66 -19.90 21.33
CA PRO A 66 3.59 -20.60 20.42
C PRO A 66 3.07 -20.78 18.99
N TRP A 67 1.77 -20.62 18.77
CA TRP A 67 1.11 -20.77 17.48
C TRP A 67 1.15 -19.49 16.63
N MET A 68 1.46 -18.34 17.23
CA MET A 68 1.60 -17.05 16.52
C MET A 68 2.61 -17.14 15.37
N LYS A 69 3.76 -17.78 15.61
CA LYS A 69 4.79 -17.97 14.56
C LYS A 69 4.27 -18.77 13.36
N TRP A 70 3.37 -19.73 13.60
CA TRP A 70 2.78 -20.56 12.55
C TRP A 70 1.73 -19.79 11.77
N VAL A 71 0.85 -19.07 12.47
CA VAL A 71 -0.16 -18.21 11.82
C VAL A 71 0.52 -17.14 10.97
N LEU A 72 1.52 -16.46 11.52
CA LEU A 72 2.24 -15.42 10.80
C LEU A 72 3.04 -16.00 9.63
N GLY A 73 3.73 -17.12 9.83
CA GLY A 73 4.47 -17.80 8.77
C GLY A 73 3.57 -18.23 7.61
N LEU A 74 2.42 -18.83 7.91
CA LEU A 74 1.41 -19.21 6.91
C LEU A 74 0.82 -17.99 6.21
N ALA A 75 0.55 -16.89 6.93
CA ALA A 75 0.08 -15.64 6.35
C ALA A 75 1.09 -15.05 5.36
N PHE A 76 2.39 -15.08 5.68
CA PHE A 76 3.44 -14.62 4.76
C PHE A 76 3.61 -15.53 3.55
N ILE A 77 3.46 -16.85 3.70
CA ILE A 77 3.46 -17.78 2.56
C ILE A 77 2.27 -17.51 1.65
N ALA A 78 1.07 -17.33 2.23
CA ALA A 78 -0.14 -17.00 1.49
C ALA A 78 -0.01 -15.66 0.76
N PHE A 79 0.50 -14.62 1.45
CA PHE A 79 0.81 -13.32 0.85
C PHE A 79 1.81 -13.45 -0.30
N GLY A 80 2.92 -14.15 -0.08
CA GLY A 80 3.94 -14.36 -1.11
C GLY A 80 3.39 -15.09 -2.33
N ALA A 81 2.60 -16.14 -2.13
CA ALA A 81 1.93 -16.85 -3.23
C ALA A 81 0.93 -15.95 -3.97
N TRP A 82 0.20 -15.10 -3.27
CA TRP A 82 -0.74 -14.16 -3.89
C TRP A 82 -0.01 -13.03 -4.64
N ALA A 83 1.12 -12.56 -4.13
CA ALA A 83 1.98 -11.57 -4.79
C ALA A 83 2.55 -12.08 -6.13
N LEU A 84 2.68 -13.39 -6.33
CA LEU A 84 3.10 -13.97 -7.61
C LEU A 84 2.01 -13.93 -8.70
N ILE A 85 0.75 -13.70 -8.33
CA ILE A 85 -0.35 -13.55 -9.28
C ILE A 85 -0.34 -12.10 -9.77
N PRO A 86 -0.07 -11.84 -11.06
CA PRO A 86 -0.03 -10.49 -11.59
C PRO A 86 -1.37 -9.78 -11.39
N ASP A 87 -1.30 -8.53 -10.99
CA ASP A 87 -2.48 -7.70 -10.79
C ASP A 87 -2.89 -7.02 -12.11
N GLU A 88 -4.14 -7.17 -12.49
CA GLU A 88 -4.71 -6.54 -13.68
C GLU A 88 -5.45 -5.24 -13.33
N PHE A 89 -5.14 -4.16 -14.06
CA PHE A 89 -5.83 -2.88 -13.93
C PHE A 89 -7.10 -2.86 -14.78
N GLY A 90 -8.28 -2.82 -14.14
CA GLY A 90 -9.58 -2.91 -14.78
C GLY A 90 -10.29 -1.58 -15.00
N GLU A 91 -11.44 -1.59 -15.69
CA GLU A 91 -12.25 -0.37 -15.88
C GLU A 91 -12.78 0.22 -14.56
N GLY A 92 -13.02 -0.64 -13.56
CA GLY A 92 -13.48 -0.23 -12.23
C GLY A 92 -12.45 0.58 -11.44
N ASP A 93 -11.16 0.38 -11.74
CA ASP A 93 -10.04 1.04 -11.07
C ASP A 93 -9.77 2.45 -11.63
N ARG A 94 -10.42 2.80 -12.75
CA ARG A 94 -10.22 4.09 -13.40
C ARG A 94 -10.81 5.24 -12.57
N PRO A 95 -10.02 6.29 -12.31
CA PRO A 95 -10.49 7.44 -11.56
C PRO A 95 -11.59 8.20 -12.31
N LYS A 96 -12.71 8.45 -11.61
CA LYS A 96 -13.84 9.26 -12.08
C LYS A 96 -13.56 10.74 -11.81
N ASP A 97 -13.68 11.59 -12.82
CA ASP A 97 -13.47 13.04 -12.68
C ASP A 97 -14.63 13.67 -11.92
N ARG A 98 -14.47 13.81 -10.60
CA ARG A 98 -15.49 14.44 -9.75
C ARG A 98 -14.99 15.55 -8.83
N ALA A 99 -13.69 15.63 -8.53
CA ALA A 99 -13.24 16.54 -7.46
C ALA A 99 -11.78 17.05 -7.50
N GLY A 100 -11.18 17.27 -8.67
CA GLY A 100 -9.81 17.80 -8.80
C GLY A 100 -8.70 16.76 -8.54
N VAL A 101 -7.49 17.00 -9.06
CA VAL A 101 -6.43 15.97 -9.16
C VAL A 101 -6.09 15.32 -7.81
N PHE A 102 -5.86 16.11 -6.77
CA PHE A 102 -5.53 15.58 -5.44
C PHE A 102 -6.62 14.65 -4.89
N LEU A 103 -7.88 15.08 -4.90
CA LEU A 103 -8.97 14.30 -4.32
C LEU A 103 -9.34 13.10 -5.18
N THR A 104 -9.25 13.23 -6.52
CA THR A 104 -9.38 12.10 -7.45
C THR A 104 -8.33 11.04 -7.14
N THR A 105 -7.06 11.44 -6.96
CA THR A 105 -5.97 10.52 -6.61
C THR A 105 -6.19 9.90 -5.23
N LEU A 106 -6.49 10.71 -4.22
CA LEU A 106 -6.72 10.25 -2.84
C LEU A 106 -7.81 9.18 -2.79
N VAL A 107 -8.97 9.46 -3.39
CA VAL A 107 -10.11 8.54 -3.37
C VAL A 107 -9.80 7.28 -4.16
N ALA A 108 -9.21 7.40 -5.36
CA ALA A 108 -8.88 6.26 -6.19
C ALA A 108 -7.86 5.34 -5.49
N PHE A 109 -6.75 5.88 -4.99
CA PHE A 109 -5.76 5.11 -4.25
C PHE A 109 -6.34 4.49 -2.99
N PHE A 110 -7.14 5.24 -2.23
CA PHE A 110 -7.71 4.72 -0.99
C PHE A 110 -8.55 3.46 -1.22
N PHE A 111 -9.40 3.47 -2.25
CA PHE A 111 -10.27 2.34 -2.56
C PHE A 111 -9.57 1.20 -3.29
N VAL A 112 -8.61 1.49 -4.17
CA VAL A 112 -7.84 0.45 -4.87
C VAL A 112 -6.97 -0.34 -3.90
N GLU A 113 -6.39 0.32 -2.90
CA GLU A 113 -5.58 -0.31 -1.85
C GLU A 113 -6.43 -1.04 -0.79
N MET A 114 -7.74 -0.76 -0.71
CA MET A 114 -8.58 -1.35 0.31
C MET A 114 -8.79 -2.85 0.05
N GLY A 115 -8.25 -3.69 0.93
CA GLY A 115 -8.34 -5.14 0.84
C GLY A 115 -7.30 -5.79 -0.07
N ASP A 116 -6.26 -5.05 -0.46
CA ASP A 116 -5.17 -5.59 -1.27
C ASP A 116 -4.20 -6.47 -0.45
N LYS A 117 -3.24 -7.06 -1.18
CA LYS A 117 -2.18 -7.92 -0.62
C LYS A 117 -1.34 -7.15 0.39
N THR A 118 -1.03 -5.90 0.08
CA THR A 118 -0.16 -5.00 0.84
C THR A 118 -0.77 -4.63 2.19
N GLN A 119 -2.10 -4.49 2.26
CA GLN A 119 -2.90 -4.28 3.45
C GLN A 119 -2.88 -5.52 4.34
N VAL A 120 -3.01 -6.72 3.76
CA VAL A 120 -2.87 -8.00 4.50
C VAL A 120 -1.47 -8.15 5.09
N ALA A 121 -0.43 -7.82 4.32
CA ALA A 121 0.95 -7.80 4.82
C ALA A 121 1.14 -6.79 5.96
N THR A 122 0.54 -5.60 5.84
CA THR A 122 0.58 -4.55 6.87
C THR A 122 -0.08 -5.01 8.17
N VAL A 123 -1.25 -5.67 8.08
CA VAL A 123 -1.95 -6.28 9.21
C VAL A 123 -1.05 -7.33 9.88
N ALA A 124 -0.44 -8.22 9.10
CA ALA A 124 0.46 -9.26 9.61
C ALA A 124 1.69 -8.69 10.32
N LEU A 125 2.33 -7.67 9.72
CA LEU A 125 3.47 -6.97 10.30
C LEU A 125 3.10 -6.25 11.61
N ALA A 126 1.94 -5.58 11.65
CA ALA A 126 1.48 -4.92 12.87
C ALA A 126 1.10 -5.92 13.96
N ALA A 127 0.54 -7.08 13.61
CA ALA A 127 0.29 -8.17 14.54
C ALA A 127 1.60 -8.71 15.15
N LYS A 128 2.67 -8.83 14.35
CA LYS A 128 4.01 -9.24 14.80
C LYS A 128 4.66 -8.20 15.70
N PHE A 129 4.74 -6.95 15.24
CA PHE A 129 5.59 -5.93 15.87
C PHE A 129 4.89 -5.12 16.95
N GLN A 130 3.55 -5.11 16.97
CA GLN A 130 2.75 -4.35 17.96
C GLN A 130 3.13 -2.86 18.04
N GLN A 131 3.55 -2.28 16.91
CA GLN A 131 3.98 -0.88 16.79
C GLN A 131 3.26 -0.20 15.62
N VAL A 132 2.02 0.23 15.83
CA VAL A 132 1.15 0.78 14.77
C VAL A 132 1.81 1.92 14.00
N LEU A 133 2.27 2.96 14.71
CA LEU A 133 2.85 4.14 14.06
C LEU A 133 4.11 3.81 13.26
N VAL A 134 4.94 2.90 13.75
CA VAL A 134 6.21 2.53 13.10
C VAL A 134 5.95 1.69 11.85
N VAL A 135 5.03 0.73 11.93
CA VAL A 135 4.64 -0.10 10.78
C VAL A 135 3.90 0.74 9.74
N ALA A 136 2.95 1.58 10.15
CA ALA A 136 2.24 2.48 9.23
C ALA A 136 3.20 3.46 8.54
N ALA A 137 4.16 4.04 9.27
CA ALA A 137 5.17 4.91 8.68
C ALA A 137 6.10 4.18 7.70
N GLY A 138 6.54 2.97 8.06
CA GLY A 138 7.45 2.19 7.22
C GLY A 138 6.77 1.70 5.93
N THR A 139 5.57 1.13 6.03
CA THR A 139 4.73 0.74 4.87
C THR A 139 4.41 1.93 3.98
N THR A 140 4.02 3.08 4.56
CA THR A 140 3.77 4.32 3.80
C THR A 140 5.03 4.73 3.03
N LEU A 141 6.19 4.70 3.67
CA LEU A 141 7.44 5.03 2.98
C LEU A 141 7.71 4.05 1.84
N GLY A 142 7.50 2.74 2.04
CA GLY A 142 7.66 1.73 1.00
C GLY A 142 6.75 2.00 -0.21
N MET A 143 5.50 2.34 0.07
CA MET A 143 4.50 2.70 -0.93
C MET A 143 4.90 3.93 -1.74
N MET A 144 5.41 4.96 -1.07
CA MET A 144 5.92 6.16 -1.74
C MET A 144 7.17 5.88 -2.58
N ILE A 145 8.06 5.01 -2.11
CA ILE A 145 9.26 4.59 -2.87
C ILE A 145 8.87 3.93 -4.19
N ALA A 146 7.82 3.10 -4.20
CA ALA A 146 7.35 2.42 -5.41
C ALA A 146 6.58 3.37 -6.36
N ASN A 147 5.70 4.21 -5.81
CA ASN A 147 4.74 4.98 -6.60
C ASN A 147 5.26 6.36 -7.05
N VAL A 148 6.14 7.03 -6.30
CA VAL A 148 6.66 8.35 -6.72
C VAL A 148 7.45 8.27 -8.03
N PRO A 149 8.38 7.30 -8.23
CA PRO A 149 9.07 7.15 -9.52
C PRO A 149 8.09 6.90 -10.67
N ALA A 150 7.06 6.11 -10.44
CA ALA A 150 6.01 5.83 -11.42
C ALA A 150 5.25 7.10 -11.81
N VAL A 151 4.91 7.97 -10.85
CA VAL A 151 4.29 9.28 -11.15
C VAL A 151 5.22 10.16 -12.00
N LEU A 152 6.50 10.26 -11.64
CA LEU A 152 7.46 11.10 -12.38
C LEU A 152 7.73 10.58 -13.79
N ILE A 153 7.84 9.26 -13.95
CA ILE A 153 8.00 8.63 -15.27
C ILE A 153 6.74 8.82 -16.11
N GLY A 154 5.55 8.65 -15.52
CA GLY A 154 4.28 8.82 -16.22
C GLY A 154 4.04 10.25 -16.70
N GLU A 155 4.51 11.24 -15.95
CA GLU A 155 4.50 12.64 -16.39
C GLU A 155 5.50 12.89 -17.54
N ALA A 156 6.73 12.39 -17.42
CA ALA A 156 7.77 12.60 -18.42
C ALA A 156 7.48 11.91 -19.76
N ALA A 157 6.72 10.81 -19.74
CA ALA A 157 6.35 10.04 -20.93
C ALA A 157 5.09 10.58 -21.67
N ALA A 158 4.39 11.58 -21.13
CA ALA A 158 3.10 12.08 -21.62
C ALA A 158 3.20 13.37 -22.46
#